data_AF-A0A914GF85-F1
#
_entry.id   AF-A0A914GF85-F1
#
_cell.length_a   1.000
_cell.length_b   1.000
_cell.length_c   1.000
_cell.angle_alpha   90.00
_cell.angle_beta   90.00
_cell.angle_gamma   90.00
#
_symmetry.space_group_name_H-M   'P 1'
#
loop_
_entity.id
_entity.type
_entity.pdbx_description
1 polymer ?
#
loop_
_entity_poly.entity_id
_entity_poly.type
_entity_poly.pdbx_seq_one_letter_code
_entity_poly.pdbx_strand_id
1 'polypeptide(L)'
;MSCDIWSLGVLLYTMLSGETPFAQGINDSPQQIIDRIGQGSFKLSGGNWDGISPMAKDLVKKMLHVDPGQRITAAGILTHPWITSRKDLSDDSLTYKKDPATIKGALMSTYKALESANSPSPLCPVNASALAQRRKKERGS
;
A
#
# COMPACT_ATOMS: atom_id res chain seq x y z
N MET A 1 -14.64 -2.74 4.40
CA MET A 1 -14.27 -1.79 5.47
C MET A 1 -12.77 -1.69 5.70
N SER A 2 -12.02 -2.78 5.94
CA SER A 2 -10.56 -2.64 6.13
C SER A 2 -9.81 -2.15 4.87
N CYS A 3 -10.29 -2.50 3.67
CA CYS A 3 -9.75 -1.97 2.39
C CYS A 3 -9.98 -0.45 2.25
N ASP A 4 -11.11 0.06 2.75
CA ASP A 4 -11.45 1.48 2.70
C ASP A 4 -10.50 2.31 3.56
N ILE A 5 -10.17 1.82 4.77
CA ILE A 5 -9.19 2.47 5.65
C ILE A 5 -7.79 2.50 5.03
N TRP A 6 -7.39 1.41 4.37
CA TRP A 6 -6.08 1.35 3.72
C TRP A 6 -5.99 2.35 2.57
N SER A 7 -7.04 2.42 1.74
CA SER A 7 -7.13 3.40 0.65
C SER A 7 -7.12 4.84 1.17
N LEU A 8 -7.81 5.12 2.28
CA LEU A 8 -7.72 6.41 2.96
C LEU A 8 -6.31 6.70 3.50
N GLY A 9 -5.60 5.67 3.96
CA GLY A 9 -4.21 5.80 4.42
C GLY A 9 -3.27 6.16 3.29
N VAL A 10 -3.45 5.56 2.12
CA VAL A 10 -2.69 5.89 0.90
C VAL A 10 -2.97 7.34 0.49
N LEU A 11 -4.24 7.74 0.51
CA LEU A 11 -4.63 9.12 0.22
C LEU A 11 -3.98 10.10 1.21
N LEU A 12 -4.09 9.83 2.51
CA LEU A 12 -3.50 10.67 3.56
C LEU A 12 -1.98 10.80 3.41
N TYR A 13 -1.28 9.68 3.20
CA TYR A 13 0.15 9.69 2.91
C TYR A 13 0.48 10.57 1.70
N THR A 14 -0.31 10.45 0.64
CA THR A 14 -0.10 11.19 -0.62
C THR A 14 -0.32 12.69 -0.43
N MET A 15 -1.34 13.09 0.33
CA MET A 15 -1.57 14.48 0.69
C MET A 15 -0.43 15.05 1.54
N LEU A 16 0.08 14.30 2.50
CA LEU A 16 1.14 14.80 3.39
C LEU A 16 2.51 14.88 2.70
N SER A 17 2.87 13.87 1.91
CA SER A 17 4.20 13.76 1.32
C SER A 17 4.33 14.32 -0.09
N GLY A 18 3.23 14.40 -0.84
CA GLY A 18 3.25 14.64 -2.28
C GLY A 18 3.68 13.44 -3.12
N GLU A 19 3.79 12.26 -2.52
CA GLU A 19 4.24 11.02 -3.16
C GLU A 19 3.36 9.84 -2.75
N THR A 20 3.37 8.74 -3.49
CA THR A 20 2.66 7.53 -3.07
C THR A 20 3.51 6.69 -2.11
N PRO A 21 2.91 5.94 -1.16
CA PRO A 21 3.68 5.20 -0.15
C PRO A 21 4.49 4.02 -0.73
N PHE A 22 3.98 3.37 -1.78
CA PHE A 22 4.53 2.09 -2.25
C PHE A 22 5.08 2.13 -3.68
N ALA A 23 4.57 3.00 -4.56
CA ALA A 23 5.14 3.23 -5.89
C ALA A 23 6.07 4.45 -5.87
N GLN A 24 7.36 4.19 -6.01
CA GLN A 24 8.45 5.15 -5.94
C GLN A 24 8.82 5.71 -7.33
N GLY A 25 8.41 5.06 -8.43
CA GLY A 25 8.58 5.58 -9.79
C GLY A 25 7.94 4.75 -10.89
N ILE A 26 8.00 5.26 -12.13
CA ILE A 26 7.42 4.62 -13.34
C ILE A 26 8.01 3.25 -13.67
N ASN A 27 9.19 2.93 -13.14
CA ASN A 27 9.92 1.69 -13.40
C ASN A 27 9.67 0.62 -12.32
N ASP A 28 8.83 0.89 -11.32
CA ASP A 28 8.51 -0.12 -10.32
C ASP A 28 7.69 -1.25 -10.95
N SER A 29 8.17 -2.47 -10.81
CA SER A 29 7.41 -3.65 -11.20
C SER A 29 6.27 -3.91 -10.19
N PRO A 30 5.16 -4.54 -10.62
CA PRO A 30 4.07 -4.91 -9.71
C PRO A 30 4.54 -5.72 -8.51
N GLN A 31 5.49 -6.65 -8.70
CA GLN A 31 6.05 -7.47 -7.62
C GLN A 31 6.75 -6.62 -6.56
N GLN A 32 7.57 -5.64 -6.96
CA GLN A 32 8.26 -4.76 -6.02
C GLN A 32 7.27 -3.92 -5.20
N ILE A 33 6.16 -3.49 -5.81
CA ILE A 33 5.11 -2.75 -5.11
C ILE A 33 4.42 -3.67 -4.10
N ILE A 34 4.04 -4.88 -4.50
CA ILE A 34 3.41 -5.88 -3.62
C ILE A 34 4.35 -6.22 -2.45
N ASP A 35 5.64 -6.41 -2.70
CA ASP A 35 6.63 -6.72 -1.66
C ASP A 35 6.71 -5.60 -0.63
N ARG A 36 6.72 -4.32 -1.07
CA ARG A 36 6.71 -3.17 -0.15
C ARG A 36 5.42 -3.09 0.66
N ILE A 37 4.27 -3.37 0.04
CA ILE A 37 2.97 -3.44 0.73
C ILE A 37 2.98 -4.54 1.78
N GLY A 38 3.45 -5.75 1.42
CA GLY A 38 3.53 -6.90 2.32
C GLY A 38 4.52 -6.70 3.47
N GLN A 39 5.57 -5.92 3.26
CA GLN A 39 6.52 -5.53 4.33
C GLN A 39 6.02 -4.36 5.17
N GLY A 40 4.98 -3.64 4.73
CA GLY A 40 4.56 -2.38 5.36
C GLY A 40 5.63 -1.29 5.28
N SER A 41 6.48 -1.34 4.26
CA SER A 41 7.67 -0.49 4.14
C SER A 41 7.36 0.74 3.29
N PHE A 42 7.29 1.91 3.94
CA PHE A 42 7.15 3.23 3.32
C PHE A 42 7.90 4.28 4.13
N LYS A 43 8.29 5.38 3.49
CA LYS A 43 9.16 6.41 4.11
C LYS A 43 8.33 7.42 4.89
N LEU A 44 8.76 7.74 6.11
CA LEU A 44 8.16 8.80 6.95
C LEU A 44 9.22 9.82 7.41
N SER A 45 10.21 10.04 6.55
CA SER A 45 11.37 10.90 6.74
C SER A 45 11.77 11.51 5.40
N GLY A 46 12.35 12.70 5.43
CA GLY A 46 12.77 13.45 4.26
C GLY A 46 11.65 14.30 3.65
N GLY A 47 12.03 15.47 3.11
CA GLY A 47 11.08 16.38 2.46
C GLY A 47 10.03 16.87 3.46
N ASN A 48 8.75 16.82 3.07
CA ASN A 48 7.66 17.24 3.95
C ASN A 48 7.61 16.46 5.26
N TRP A 49 8.05 15.18 5.26
CA TRP A 49 7.98 14.35 6.47
C TRP A 49 8.87 14.85 7.60
N ASP A 50 9.87 15.69 7.34
CA ASP A 50 10.71 16.25 8.41
C ASP A 50 9.95 17.29 9.24
N GLY A 51 8.99 18.00 8.65
CA GLY A 51 8.11 18.95 9.34
C GLY A 51 6.76 18.37 9.79
N ILE A 52 6.39 17.17 9.31
CA ILE A 52 5.11 16.55 9.69
C ILE A 52 5.14 16.01 11.12
N SER A 53 4.08 16.31 11.88
CA SER A 53 3.99 15.95 13.30
C SER A 53 4.04 14.42 13.54
N PRO A 54 4.59 13.99 14.70
CA PRO A 54 4.62 12.57 15.06
C PRO A 54 3.24 11.89 15.06
N MET A 55 2.19 12.64 15.45
CA MET A 55 0.82 12.13 15.50
C MET A 55 0.26 11.85 14.10
N ALA A 56 0.63 12.65 13.11
CA ALA A 56 0.25 12.39 11.71
C ALA A 56 0.91 11.10 11.20
N LYS A 57 2.22 10.96 11.48
CA LYS A 57 3.00 9.77 11.12
C LYS A 57 2.41 8.51 11.76
N ASP A 58 2.03 8.59 13.03
CA ASP A 58 1.40 7.50 13.76
C ASP A 58 0.06 7.08 13.15
N LEU A 59 -0.80 8.05 12.81
CA LEU A 59 -2.08 7.75 12.14
C LEU A 59 -1.86 7.03 10.81
N VAL A 60 -0.94 7.52 9.97
CA VAL A 60 -0.63 6.90 8.68
C VAL A 60 -0.12 5.46 8.86
N LYS A 61 0.74 5.20 9.84
CA LYS A 61 1.19 3.83 10.18
C LYS A 61 0.03 2.92 10.55
N LYS A 62 -0.89 3.39 11.38
CA LYS A 62 -2.05 2.63 11.83
C LYS A 62 -3.05 2.36 10.70
N MET A 63 -3.21 3.28 9.75
CA MET A 63 -4.07 3.10 8.58
C MET A 63 -3.46 2.15 7.54
N LEU A 64 -2.14 2.21 7.36
CA LEU A 64 -1.38 1.39 6.40
C LEU A 64 -0.79 0.11 7.02
N HIS A 65 -1.29 -0.31 8.18
CA HIS A 65 -0.83 -1.53 8.82
C HIS A 65 -1.09 -2.75 7.90
N VAL A 66 -0.07 -3.61 7.77
CA VAL A 66 -0.09 -4.80 6.89
C VAL A 66 -1.19 -5.76 7.33
N ASP A 67 -1.23 -6.10 8.61
CA ASP A 67 -2.29 -6.90 9.21
C ASP A 67 -3.61 -6.09 9.26
N PRO A 68 -4.68 -6.51 8.54
CA PRO A 68 -5.98 -5.87 8.58
C PRO A 68 -6.64 -5.86 9.96
N GLY A 69 -6.32 -6.81 10.84
CA GLY A 69 -6.86 -6.90 12.20
C GLY A 69 -6.24 -5.91 13.19
N GLN A 70 -5.01 -5.45 12.91
CA GLN A 70 -4.32 -4.39 13.66
C GLN A 70 -4.56 -3.00 13.05
N ARG A 71 -5.20 -2.94 11.88
CA ARG A 71 -5.52 -1.68 11.20
C ARG A 71 -6.56 -0.90 12.00
N ILE A 72 -6.31 0.39 12.19
CA ILE A 72 -7.24 1.27 12.91
C ILE A 72 -8.63 1.27 12.24
N THR A 73 -9.69 1.34 13.05
CA THR A 73 -11.06 1.42 12.55
C THR A 73 -11.41 2.86 12.16
N ALA A 74 -12.48 3.05 11.38
CA ALA A 74 -12.98 4.39 11.05
C ALA A 74 -13.27 5.24 12.31
N ALA A 75 -13.90 4.64 13.32
CA ALA A 75 -14.14 5.30 14.61
C ALA A 75 -12.82 5.63 15.34
N GLY A 76 -11.82 4.76 15.25
CA GLY A 76 -10.48 5.02 15.78
C GLY A 76 -9.79 6.20 15.09
N ILE A 77 -9.96 6.38 13.78
CA ILE A 77 -9.43 7.55 13.06
C ILE A 77 -10.07 8.83 13.57
N LEU A 78 -11.39 8.86 13.71
CA LEU A 78 -12.12 10.06 14.15
C LEU A 78 -11.76 10.50 15.57
N THR A 79 -11.35 9.56 16.41
CA THR A 79 -10.89 9.81 17.79
C THR A 79 -9.38 10.00 17.88
N HIS A 80 -8.64 9.83 16.77
CA HIS A 80 -7.20 9.91 16.78
C HIS A 80 -6.75 11.34 17.14
N PRO A 81 -5.73 11.50 18.02
CA PRO A 81 -5.27 12.81 18.45
C PRO A 81 -4.91 13.78 17.31
N TRP A 82 -4.40 13.28 16.18
CA TRP A 82 -4.13 14.09 14.99
C TRP A 82 -5.40 14.71 14.36
N ILE A 83 -6.53 14.01 14.43
CA ILE A 83 -7.82 14.49 13.90
C ILE A 83 -8.52 15.41 14.90
N THR A 84 -8.45 15.08 16.19
CA THR A 84 -9.17 15.80 17.26
C THR A 84 -8.43 17.07 17.72
N SER A 85 -7.10 17.09 17.65
CA SER A 85 -6.26 18.19 18.15
C SER A 85 -5.81 19.10 17.01
N ARG A 86 -6.76 19.68 16.26
CA ARG A 86 -6.46 20.54 15.09
C ARG A 86 -5.61 21.78 15.41
N LYS A 87 -5.59 22.21 16.67
CA LYS A 87 -4.80 23.38 17.12
C LYS A 87 -3.30 23.12 17.12
N ASP A 88 -2.88 21.85 17.07
CA ASP A 88 -1.49 21.43 17.10
C ASP A 88 -0.97 21.03 15.71
N LEU A 89 -1.74 21.32 14.65
CA LEU A 89 -1.31 21.14 13.28
C LEU A 89 -0.36 22.28 12.90
N SER A 90 0.78 21.94 12.31
CA SER A 90 1.70 22.94 11.76
C SER A 90 1.04 23.67 10.59
N ASP A 91 1.22 24.99 10.53
CA ASP A 91 0.82 25.83 9.39
C ASP A 91 1.91 25.86 8.29
N ASP A 92 2.89 24.96 8.39
CA ASP A 92 3.98 24.87 7.44
C ASP A 92 3.46 24.45 6.07
N SER A 93 3.82 25.23 5.05
CA SER A 93 3.44 24.93 3.68
C SER A 93 4.13 23.65 3.19
N LEU A 94 3.33 22.66 2.82
CA LEU A 94 3.81 21.42 2.21
C LEU A 94 4.37 21.70 0.81
N THR A 95 5.55 21.18 0.52
CA THR A 95 6.18 21.33 -0.79
C THR A 95 5.83 20.14 -1.67
N TYR A 96 5.19 20.38 -2.82
CA TYR A 96 4.86 19.35 -3.81
C TYR A 96 5.74 19.53 -5.05
N LYS A 97 6.71 18.64 -5.23
CA LYS A 97 7.68 18.70 -6.34
C LYS A 97 7.25 17.91 -7.57
N LYS A 98 6.36 16.93 -7.39
CA LYS A 98 5.88 16.04 -8.47
C LYS A 98 4.60 16.59 -9.06
N ASP A 99 4.46 16.44 -10.38
CA ASP A 99 3.23 16.82 -11.06
C ASP A 99 2.08 15.84 -10.70
N PRO A 100 0.82 16.30 -10.72
CA PRO A 100 -0.32 15.45 -10.40
C PRO A 100 -0.47 14.22 -11.30
N ALA A 101 -0.03 14.27 -12.56
CA ALA A 101 -0.14 13.15 -13.48
C ALA A 101 0.84 12.02 -13.10
N THR A 102 2.05 12.36 -12.67
CA THR A 102 3.03 11.41 -12.13
C THR A 102 2.52 10.73 -10.86
N ILE A 103 1.94 11.50 -9.93
CA ILE A 103 1.34 10.93 -8.71
C ILE A 103 0.19 9.98 -9.09
N LYS A 104 -0.68 10.39 -10.02
CA LYS A 104 -1.78 9.56 -10.52
C LYS A 104 -1.28 8.28 -11.17
N GLY A 105 -0.21 8.34 -11.96
CA GLY A 105 0.42 7.17 -12.58
C GLY A 105 0.94 6.18 -11.54
N ALA A 106 1.67 6.66 -10.53
CA ALA A 106 2.18 5.84 -9.44
C ALA A 106 1.06 5.21 -8.59
N LEU A 107 -0.01 5.96 -8.34
CA LEU A 107 -1.18 5.47 -7.63
C LEU A 107 -1.88 4.36 -8.43
N MET A 108 -2.05 4.56 -9.74
CA MET A 108 -2.62 3.56 -10.65
C MET A 108 -1.79 2.28 -10.67
N SER A 109 -0.46 2.39 -10.72
CA SER A 109 0.43 1.23 -10.63
C SER A 109 0.25 0.47 -9.31
N THR A 110 0.04 1.19 -8.20
CA THR A 110 -0.21 0.58 -6.88
C THR A 110 -1.51 -0.22 -6.86
N TYR A 111 -2.61 0.36 -7.33
CA TYR A 111 -3.91 -0.33 -7.39
C TYR A 111 -3.89 -1.51 -8.36
N LYS A 112 -3.28 -1.35 -9.53
CA LYS A 112 -3.13 -2.44 -10.51
C LYS A 112 -2.31 -3.61 -9.94
N ALA A 113 -1.24 -3.32 -9.19
CA ALA A 113 -0.44 -4.36 -8.54
C ALA A 113 -1.27 -5.13 -7.50
N LEU A 114 -2.07 -4.44 -6.70
CA LEU A 114 -2.99 -5.07 -5.73
C LEU A 114 -4.06 -5.95 -6.41
N GLU A 115 -4.67 -5.48 -7.49
CA GLU A 115 -5.66 -6.27 -8.25
C GLU A 115 -5.04 -7.55 -8.83
N SER A 116 -3.82 -7.45 -9.35
CA SER A 116 -3.09 -8.60 -9.88
C SER A 116 -2.72 -9.62 -8.79
N ALA A 117 -2.43 -9.17 -7.56
CA ALA A 117 -2.14 -10.05 -6.43
C ALA A 117 -3.38 -10.78 -5.91
N ASN A 118 -4.56 -10.15 -5.99
CA ASN A 118 -5.83 -10.74 -5.56
C ASN A 118 -6.45 -11.69 -6.59
N SER A 119 -5.91 -11.73 -7.82
CA SER A 119 -6.33 -12.66 -8.86
C SER A 119 -5.44 -13.91 -8.78
N PRO A 120 -5.92 -15.05 -8.23
CA PRO A 120 -5.11 -16.26 -8.22
C PRO A 120 -4.78 -16.66 -9.66
N SER A 121 -3.50 -16.92 -9.93
CA SER A 121 -3.07 -17.52 -11.19
C SER A 121 -3.95 -18.76 -11.46
N PRO A 122 -4.42 -19.00 -12.70
CA PRO A 122 -5.19 -20.20 -12.98
C PRO A 122 -4.34 -21.41 -12.60
N LEU A 123 -4.86 -22.22 -11.67
CA LEU A 123 -4.25 -23.49 -11.28
C LEU A 123 -3.94 -24.27 -12.57
N CYS A 124 -2.68 -24.57 -12.84
CA CYS A 124 -2.34 -25.40 -13.97
C CYS A 124 -3.07 -26.74 -13.82
N PRO A 125 -3.66 -27.28 -14.91
CA PRO A 125 -4.37 -28.54 -14.82
C PRO A 125 -3.40 -29.62 -14.31
N VAL A 126 -3.90 -30.51 -13.44
CA VAL A 126 -3.10 -31.49 -12.69
C VAL A 126 -2.23 -32.35 -13.62
N ASN A 127 -2.64 -32.52 -14.89
CA ASN A 127 -1.89 -33.21 -15.95
C ASN A 127 -0.56 -32.55 -16.34
N ALA A 128 -0.35 -31.27 -16.05
CA ALA A 128 0.90 -30.54 -16.27
C ALA A 128 1.91 -30.76 -15.12
N SER A 129 1.51 -31.39 -14.02
CA SER A 129 2.41 -31.71 -12.92
C SER A 129 3.28 -32.91 -13.25
N ALA A 130 4.60 -32.81 -13.02
CA ALA A 130 5.55 -33.90 -13.23
C ALA A 130 5.15 -35.21 -12.51
N LEU A 131 4.47 -35.08 -11.35
CA LEU A 131 3.94 -36.22 -10.58
C LEU A 131 2.77 -36.93 -11.30
N ALA A 132 1.91 -36.18 -11.99
CA ALA A 132 0.79 -36.73 -12.76
C ALA A 132 1.25 -37.39 -14.08
N GLN A 133 2.31 -36.86 -14.70
CA GLN A 133 2.92 -37.46 -15.89
C GLN A 133 3.56 -38.82 -15.58
N ARG A 134 4.18 -38.98 -14.41
CA ARG A 134 4.77 -40.27 -13.98
C ARG A 134 3.71 -41.36 -13.81
N ARG A 135 2.54 -41.04 -13.24
CA ARG A 135 1.42 -41.99 -13.07
C ARG A 135 0.79 -42.47 -14.38
N LYS A 136 0.93 -41.71 -15.47
CA LYS A 136 0.42 -42.10 -16.80
C LYS A 136 1.32 -43.10 -17.52
N LYS A 137 2.60 -43.19 -17.14
CA LYS A 137 3.59 -44.09 -17.79
C LYS A 137 3.54 -45.53 -17.25
N GLU A 138 3.07 -45.74 -16.02
CA GLU A 138 3.00 -47.08 -15.39
C GLU A 138 1.72 -47.86 -15.70
N ARG A 139 0.68 -47.22 -16.27
CA ARG A 139 -0.59 -47.88 -16.63
C ARG A 139 -0.73 -48.23 -18.12
N GLY A 140 0.34 -48.03 -18.90
CA GLY A 140 0.36 -48.25 -20.35
C GLY A 140 1.40 -49.28 -20.82
N SER A 141 1.77 -50.24 -19.95
CA SER A 141 2.57 -51.40 -20.32
C SER A 141 1.86 -52.68 -19.93
#